data_AF-A0A261A7E8-F1
#
_entry.id   AF-A0A261A7E8-F1
#
_cell.length_a   1.000
_cell.length_b   1.000
_cell.length_c   1.000
_cell.angle_alpha   90.00
_cell.angle_beta   90.00
_cell.angle_gamma   90.00
#
_symmetry.space_group_name_H-M   'P 1'
#
loop_
_entity.id
_entity.type
_entity.pdbx_description
1 polymer ?
#
loop_
_entity_poly.entity_id
_entity_poly.type
_entity_poly.pdbx_seq_one_letter_code
_entity_poly.pdbx_strand_id
1 'polypeptide(L)'
;MTSEVSLLQMPDVALNEIVKKCDYQSIQSLRKVCRDLRNFIKDVKPDYQFTNVSIELDSCFLDLTFNESDDEGNEITIRYRKHGLNCYVSLTKPNGKNSKHLLNTNFIDCFSTDFAIAMSSQKSIIQQFTLSHPVDFYMKSRAGDLLKKLKSASESSKCCFIDQWDVNDCQVSTNS
;
A
#
# COMPACT_ATOMS: atom_id res chain seq x y z
N MET A 1 18.80 -20.76 -34.52
CA MET A 1 18.09 -20.90 -33.24
C MET A 1 18.47 -19.70 -32.40
N THR A 2 17.72 -18.60 -32.47
CA THR A 2 17.90 -17.47 -31.55
C THR A 2 17.42 -17.92 -30.19
N SER A 3 18.32 -18.13 -29.24
CA SER A 3 17.94 -18.37 -27.85
C SER A 3 17.09 -17.18 -27.41
N GLU A 4 15.82 -17.41 -27.09
CA GLU A 4 14.99 -16.35 -26.54
C GLU A 4 15.61 -15.88 -25.23
N VAL A 5 15.99 -14.60 -25.21
CA VAL A 5 16.56 -13.96 -24.04
C VAL A 5 15.41 -13.67 -23.09
N SER A 6 15.44 -14.32 -21.93
CA SER A 6 14.47 -14.09 -20.86
C SER A 6 15.07 -13.21 -19.78
N LEU A 7 14.23 -12.38 -19.16
CA LEU A 7 14.61 -11.59 -17.99
C LEU A 7 15.21 -12.49 -16.88
N LEU A 8 14.68 -13.71 -16.71
CA LEU A 8 15.17 -14.68 -15.72
C LEU A 8 16.55 -15.28 -16.02
N GLN A 9 17.10 -15.07 -17.22
CA GLN A 9 18.46 -15.50 -17.56
C GLN A 9 19.50 -14.45 -17.17
N MET A 10 19.07 -13.23 -16.79
CA MET A 10 19.99 -12.20 -16.31
C MET A 10 20.50 -12.58 -14.91
N PRO A 11 21.77 -12.26 -14.57
CA PRO A 11 22.28 -12.45 -13.22
C PRO A 11 21.45 -11.67 -12.19
N ASP A 12 21.32 -12.20 -10.98
CA ASP A 12 20.56 -11.59 -9.88
C ASP A 12 20.96 -10.13 -9.62
N VAL A 13 22.25 -9.79 -9.79
CA VAL A 13 22.76 -8.43 -9.65
C VAL A 13 22.09 -7.48 -10.65
N ALA A 14 21.93 -7.89 -11.91
CA ALA A 14 21.26 -7.09 -12.92
C ALA A 14 19.75 -6.97 -12.65
N LEU A 15 19.10 -8.06 -12.22
CA LEU A 15 17.68 -8.05 -11.87
C LEU A 15 17.40 -7.13 -10.67
N ASN A 16 18.28 -7.11 -9.68
CA ASN A 16 18.18 -6.24 -8.52
C ASN A 16 18.26 -4.76 -8.94
N GLU A 17 19.20 -4.41 -9.82
CA GLU A 17 19.31 -3.04 -10.35
C GLU A 17 18.11 -2.61 -11.18
N ILE A 18 17.47 -3.54 -11.91
CA ILE A 18 16.20 -3.26 -12.61
C ILE A 18 15.10 -2.96 -11.58
N VAL A 19 14.93 -3.85 -10.59
CA VAL A 19 13.88 -3.71 -9.56
C VAL A 19 14.04 -2.42 -8.75
N LYS A 20 15.28 -2.00 -8.45
CA LYS A 20 15.55 -0.71 -7.76
C LYS A 20 15.16 0.53 -8.58
N LYS A 21 15.14 0.43 -9.90
CA LYS A 21 14.76 1.52 -10.81
C LYS A 21 13.29 1.49 -11.19
N CYS A 22 12.55 0.46 -10.79
CA CYS A 22 11.13 0.35 -11.04
C CYS A 22 10.34 1.12 -9.99
N ASP A 23 9.32 1.86 -10.46
CA ASP A 23 8.30 2.42 -9.59
C ASP A 23 7.44 1.30 -8.96
N TYR A 24 6.64 1.67 -7.96
CA TYR A 24 5.73 0.72 -7.30
C TYR A 24 4.87 -0.05 -8.31
N GLN A 25 4.38 0.62 -9.35
CA GLN A 25 3.47 0.02 -10.32
C GLN A 25 4.16 -1.04 -11.19
N SER A 26 5.37 -0.75 -11.66
CA SER A 26 6.19 -1.70 -12.41
C SER A 26 6.53 -2.90 -11.55
N ILE A 27 6.85 -2.70 -10.28
CA ILE A 27 7.11 -3.79 -9.31
C ILE A 27 5.87 -4.67 -9.14
N GLN A 28 4.68 -4.08 -8.97
CA GLN A 28 3.43 -4.84 -8.87
C GLN A 28 3.10 -5.60 -10.15
N SER A 29 3.45 -5.03 -11.31
CA SER A 29 3.29 -5.71 -12.60
C SER A 29 4.24 -6.91 -12.70
N LEU A 30 5.52 -6.75 -12.35
CA LEU A 30 6.52 -7.82 -12.34
C LEU A 30 6.12 -8.98 -11.41
N ARG A 31 5.56 -8.70 -10.22
CA ARG A 31 5.04 -9.73 -9.29
C ARG A 31 3.91 -10.58 -9.89
N LYS A 32 3.19 -10.07 -10.89
CA LYS A 32 2.08 -10.76 -11.56
C LYS A 32 2.54 -11.62 -12.74
N VAL A 33 3.72 -11.37 -13.31
CA VAL A 33 4.22 -12.08 -14.50
C VAL A 33 4.49 -13.55 -14.21
N CYS A 34 5.33 -13.86 -13.21
CA CYS A 34 5.65 -15.25 -12.86
C CYS A 34 6.00 -15.43 -11.36
N ARG A 35 6.09 -16.69 -10.91
CA ARG A 35 6.40 -17.04 -9.52
C ARG A 35 7.84 -16.68 -9.14
N ASP A 36 8.78 -16.83 -10.06
CA ASP A 36 10.21 -16.58 -9.79
C ASP A 36 10.48 -15.10 -9.57
N LEU A 37 9.96 -14.22 -10.44
CA LEU A 37 10.04 -12.77 -10.24
C LEU A 37 9.34 -12.33 -8.95
N ARG A 38 8.21 -12.96 -8.60
CA ARG A 38 7.52 -12.67 -7.35
C ARG A 38 8.38 -13.01 -6.13
N ASN A 39 9.02 -14.18 -6.12
CA ASN A 39 9.90 -14.61 -5.04
C ASN A 39 11.15 -13.71 -4.98
N PHE A 40 11.78 -13.44 -6.13
CA PHE A 40 12.91 -12.53 -6.21
C PHE A 40 12.61 -11.14 -5.64
N ILE A 41 11.49 -10.53 -6.03
CA ILE A 41 11.07 -9.22 -5.51
C ILE A 41 10.77 -9.28 -4.01
N LYS A 42 10.19 -10.40 -3.53
CA LYS A 42 9.93 -10.62 -2.10
C LYS A 42 11.23 -10.67 -1.30
N ASP A 43 12.29 -11.25 -1.87
CA ASP A 43 13.60 -11.39 -1.22
C ASP A 43 14.40 -10.08 -1.27
N VAL A 44 14.41 -9.39 -2.42
CA VAL A 44 15.11 -8.11 -2.61
C VAL A 44 14.51 -6.99 -1.76
N LYS A 45 13.18 -6.99 -1.57
CA LYS A 45 12.42 -5.95 -0.86
C LYS A 45 12.75 -4.54 -1.40
N PRO A 46 12.20 -4.17 -2.56
CA PRO A 46 12.43 -2.85 -3.13
C PRO A 46 11.93 -1.76 -2.19
N ASP A 47 12.71 -0.69 -2.08
CA ASP A 47 12.29 0.50 -1.36
C ASP A 47 11.43 1.36 -2.28
N TYR A 48 10.18 1.61 -1.89
CA TYR A 48 9.25 2.38 -2.72
C TYR A 48 9.37 3.88 -2.53
N GLN A 49 10.16 4.33 -1.55
CA GLN A 49 10.45 5.75 -1.30
C GLN A 49 9.18 6.60 -1.06
N PHE A 50 8.07 5.98 -0.65
CA PHE A 50 6.87 6.70 -0.25
C PHE A 50 7.16 7.61 0.94
N THR A 51 6.98 8.92 0.74
CA THR A 51 7.12 9.93 1.80
C THR A 51 5.79 10.14 2.51
N ASN A 52 4.68 10.05 1.76
CA ASN A 52 3.35 10.31 2.28
C ASN A 52 2.45 9.11 2.00
N VAL A 53 1.81 8.60 3.06
CA VAL A 53 0.86 7.50 3.00
C VAL A 53 -0.45 7.96 3.63
N SER A 54 -1.53 7.92 2.86
CA SER A 54 -2.87 8.25 3.35
C SER A 54 -3.81 7.06 3.21
N ILE A 55 -4.61 6.81 4.23
CA ILE A 55 -5.64 5.78 4.25
C ILE A 55 -6.97 6.47 4.54
N GLU A 56 -7.91 6.35 3.61
CA GLU A 56 -9.29 6.79 3.81
C GLU A 56 -10.20 5.57 3.94
N LEU A 57 -10.89 5.46 5.07
CA LEU A 57 -11.81 4.36 5.34
C LEU A 57 -13.26 4.84 5.23
N ASP A 58 -14.03 4.21 4.34
CA ASP A 58 -15.47 4.40 4.22
C ASP A 58 -16.26 3.11 4.55
N SER A 59 -17.58 3.24 4.68
CA SER A 59 -18.52 2.12 4.80
C SER A 59 -18.43 1.07 3.69
N CYS A 60 -18.09 1.51 2.48
CA CYS A 60 -18.17 0.72 1.25
C CYS A 60 -16.85 0.65 0.50
N PHE A 61 -15.81 1.39 0.91
CA PHE A 61 -14.50 1.32 0.30
C PHE A 61 -13.39 1.68 1.29
N LEU A 62 -12.16 1.41 0.89
CA LEU A 62 -10.95 1.88 1.54
C LEU A 62 -10.01 2.36 0.44
N ASP A 63 -9.48 3.57 0.57
CA ASP A 63 -8.46 4.11 -0.33
C ASP A 63 -7.11 4.12 0.37
N LEU A 64 -6.10 3.63 -0.34
CA LEU A 64 -4.70 3.71 0.05
C LEU A 64 -3.97 4.55 -0.99
N THR A 65 -3.43 5.66 -0.53
CA THR A 65 -2.82 6.68 -1.37
C THR A 65 -1.35 6.84 -1.00
N PHE A 66 -0.50 6.85 -2.03
CA PHE A 66 0.93 7.04 -1.91
C PHE A 66 1.37 8.28 -2.69
N ASN A 67 2.28 9.06 -2.11
CA ASN A 67 3.02 10.09 -2.81
C ASN A 67 4.53 9.93 -2.62
N GLU A 68 5.29 10.16 -3.69
CA GLU A 68 6.75 10.14 -3.72
C GLU A 68 7.37 11.51 -3.35
N SER A 69 6.61 12.61 -3.49
CA SER A 69 7.01 13.98 -3.11
C SER A 69 5.80 14.81 -2.69
N ASP A 70 5.98 16.08 -2.33
CA ASP A 70 4.86 17.01 -2.07
C ASP A 70 4.12 17.44 -3.36
N ASP A 71 4.53 16.94 -4.53
CA ASP A 71 3.88 17.26 -5.79
C ASP A 71 2.60 16.42 -5.96
N GLU A 72 1.44 17.06 -5.89
CA GLU A 72 0.12 16.43 -6.08
C GLU A 72 -0.04 15.70 -7.44
N GLY A 73 0.84 15.98 -8.40
CA GLY A 73 0.81 15.41 -9.75
C GLY A 73 1.28 13.95 -9.88
N ASN A 74 1.81 13.33 -8.81
CA ASN A 74 2.34 11.96 -8.83
C ASN A 74 1.61 10.99 -7.90
N GLU A 75 0.44 11.38 -7.40
CA GLU A 75 -0.35 10.55 -6.48
C GLU A 75 -0.82 9.23 -7.11
N ILE A 76 -0.55 8.12 -6.42
CA ILE A 76 -1.08 6.79 -6.75
C ILE A 76 -2.13 6.42 -5.70
N THR A 77 -3.36 6.15 -6.16
CA THR A 77 -4.46 5.75 -5.26
C THR A 77 -4.97 4.34 -5.60
N ILE A 78 -4.98 3.46 -4.60
CA ILE A 78 -5.54 2.11 -4.66
C ILE A 78 -6.85 2.08 -3.88
N ARG A 79 -7.96 1.86 -4.57
CA ARG A 79 -9.29 1.76 -3.99
C ARG A 79 -9.74 0.31 -3.86
N TYR A 80 -10.04 -0.11 -2.64
CA TYR A 80 -10.60 -1.41 -2.27
C TYR A 80 -12.10 -1.25 -1.97
N ARG A 81 -12.95 -1.51 -2.95
CA ARG A 81 -14.40 -1.31 -2.85
C ARG A 81 -15.13 -2.61 -2.55
N LYS A 82 -16.05 -2.57 -1.59
CA LYS A 82 -16.97 -3.67 -1.27
C LYS A 82 -17.92 -3.94 -2.44
N HIS A 83 -18.09 -5.21 -2.80
CA HIS A 83 -19.09 -5.66 -3.77
C HIS A 83 -19.64 -7.03 -3.36
N GLY A 84 -20.70 -7.02 -2.55
CA GLY A 84 -21.19 -8.24 -1.89
C GLY A 84 -20.16 -8.80 -0.91
N LEU A 85 -19.80 -10.07 -1.08
CA LEU A 85 -18.70 -10.75 -0.36
C LEU A 85 -17.32 -10.53 -1.03
N ASN A 86 -17.29 -9.89 -2.20
CA ASN A 86 -16.10 -9.67 -3.00
C ASN A 86 -15.55 -8.26 -2.79
N CYS A 87 -14.33 -8.06 -3.30
CA CYS A 87 -13.64 -6.78 -3.33
C CYS A 87 -13.29 -6.40 -4.76
N TYR A 88 -13.71 -5.22 -5.20
CA TYR A 88 -13.16 -4.57 -6.39
C TYR A 88 -11.96 -3.74 -6.01
N VAL A 89 -10.79 -4.07 -6.56
CA VAL A 89 -9.57 -3.29 -6.39
C VAL A 89 -9.32 -2.50 -7.66
N SER A 90 -9.18 -1.18 -7.54
CA SER A 90 -8.81 -0.31 -8.65
C SER A 90 -7.59 0.54 -8.32
N LEU A 91 -6.68 0.66 -9.28
CA LEU A 91 -5.52 1.55 -9.22
C LEU A 91 -5.80 2.76 -10.10
N THR A 92 -5.82 3.95 -9.50
CA THR A 92 -5.90 5.24 -10.16
C THR A 92 -4.50 5.84 -10.23
N LYS A 93 -4.15 6.34 -11.42
CA LYS A 93 -2.83 6.92 -11.70
C LYS A 93 -3.00 8.39 -12.08
N PRO A 94 -1.98 9.24 -11.84
CA PRO A 94 -2.01 10.61 -12.35
C PRO A 94 -1.88 10.59 -13.88
N ASN A 95 -0.95 9.77 -14.38
CA ASN A 95 -0.70 9.59 -15.81
C ASN A 95 -0.73 8.10 -16.17
N GLY A 96 -1.76 7.65 -16.88
CA GLY A 96 -1.81 6.30 -17.43
C GLY A 96 -3.19 5.64 -17.37
N LYS A 97 -3.23 4.35 -17.72
CA LYS A 97 -4.46 3.55 -17.67
C LYS A 97 -4.73 3.07 -16.26
N ASN A 98 -5.90 3.41 -15.75
CA ASN A 98 -6.45 2.82 -14.54
C ASN A 98 -6.63 1.31 -14.74
N SER A 99 -6.42 0.53 -13.69
CA SER A 99 -6.66 -0.90 -13.72
C SER A 99 -7.71 -1.27 -12.67
N LYS A 100 -8.49 -2.31 -12.94
CA LYS A 100 -9.51 -2.80 -12.01
C LYS A 100 -9.56 -4.32 -12.07
N HIS A 101 -9.70 -4.95 -10.92
CA HIS A 101 -9.88 -6.40 -10.82
C HIS A 101 -10.80 -6.75 -9.64
N LEU A 102 -11.42 -7.92 -9.73
CA LEU A 102 -12.34 -8.45 -8.73
C LEU A 102 -11.64 -9.58 -7.96
N LEU A 103 -11.64 -9.50 -6.64
CA LEU A 103 -11.11 -10.50 -5.74
C LEU A 103 -12.24 -11.10 -4.90
N ASN A 104 -12.23 -12.42 -4.73
CA ASN A 104 -13.21 -13.14 -3.92
C ASN A 104 -12.80 -13.15 -2.44
N THR A 105 -12.72 -11.96 -1.84
CA THR A 105 -12.37 -11.78 -0.44
C THR A 105 -12.86 -10.41 0.04
N ASN A 106 -12.95 -10.23 1.35
CA ASN A 106 -13.33 -8.98 1.97
C ASN A 106 -12.32 -7.86 1.65
N PHE A 107 -12.82 -6.67 1.35
CA PHE A 107 -11.99 -5.52 0.96
C PHE A 107 -10.99 -5.08 2.03
N ILE A 108 -11.31 -5.22 3.32
CA ILE A 108 -10.38 -4.95 4.43
C ILE A 108 -9.25 -5.98 4.44
N ASP A 109 -9.55 -7.25 4.15
CA ASP A 109 -8.53 -8.30 4.10
C ASP A 109 -7.61 -8.15 2.88
N CYS A 110 -8.16 -7.76 1.72
CA CYS A 110 -7.38 -7.36 0.55
C CYS A 110 -6.41 -6.23 0.92
N PHE A 111 -6.95 -5.13 1.44
CA PHE A 111 -6.15 -3.99 1.86
C PHE A 111 -5.07 -4.40 2.85
N SER A 112 -5.43 -5.14 3.89
CA SER A 112 -4.49 -5.50 4.96
C SER A 112 -3.32 -6.32 4.42
N THR A 113 -3.60 -7.23 3.48
CA THR A 113 -2.57 -8.08 2.86
C THR A 113 -1.63 -7.23 2.00
N ASP A 114 -2.18 -6.40 1.12
CA ASP A 114 -1.41 -5.57 0.21
C ASP A 114 -0.60 -4.50 0.97
N PHE A 115 -1.21 -3.88 1.97
CA PHE A 115 -0.57 -2.91 2.87
C PHE A 115 0.59 -3.54 3.64
N ALA A 116 0.40 -4.72 4.24
CA ALA A 116 1.48 -5.40 4.95
C ALA A 116 2.67 -5.72 4.02
N ILE A 117 2.40 -6.15 2.79
CA ILE A 117 3.45 -6.40 1.79
C ILE A 117 4.18 -5.09 1.44
N ALA A 118 3.44 -4.00 1.18
CA ALA A 118 4.02 -2.71 0.86
C ALA A 118 4.92 -2.19 2.00
N MET A 119 4.39 -2.17 3.22
CA MET A 119 5.11 -1.72 4.42
C MET A 119 6.30 -2.60 4.78
N SER A 120 6.24 -3.91 4.53
CA SER A 120 7.37 -4.82 4.79
C SER A 120 8.55 -4.64 3.84
N SER A 121 8.33 -3.97 2.70
CA SER A 121 9.36 -3.67 1.70
C SER A 121 9.86 -2.23 1.80
N GLN A 122 9.05 -1.32 2.36
CA GLN A 122 9.39 0.07 2.59
C GLN A 122 10.56 0.20 3.58
N LYS A 123 11.68 0.76 3.11
CA LYS A 123 12.88 1.02 3.94
C LYS A 123 13.01 2.50 4.27
N SER A 124 12.52 3.37 3.40
CA SER A 124 12.48 4.81 3.60
C SER A 124 11.51 5.20 4.72
N ILE A 125 11.85 6.28 5.43
CA ILE A 125 11.01 6.87 6.48
C ILE A 125 9.77 7.46 5.83
N ILE A 126 8.60 7.05 6.31
CA ILE A 126 7.33 7.70 5.98
C ILE A 126 7.28 9.01 6.76
N GLN A 127 7.29 10.13 6.05
CA GLN A 127 7.28 11.47 6.64
C GLN A 127 5.88 11.84 7.13
N GLN A 128 4.85 11.46 6.39
CA GLN A 128 3.47 11.71 6.73
C GLN A 128 2.62 10.44 6.62
N PHE A 129 1.92 10.11 7.69
CA PHE A 129 0.93 9.03 7.71
C PHE A 129 -0.41 9.56 8.18
N THR A 130 -1.43 9.49 7.32
CA THR A 130 -2.77 9.97 7.61
C THR A 130 -3.77 8.83 7.56
N LEU A 131 -4.62 8.72 8.59
CA LEU A 131 -5.77 7.83 8.59
C LEU A 131 -7.03 8.68 8.80
N SER A 132 -7.90 8.73 7.79
CA SER A 132 -9.17 9.43 7.83
C SER A 132 -10.35 8.46 7.78
N HIS A 133 -11.43 8.82 8.47
CA HIS A 133 -12.70 8.12 8.37
C HIS A 133 -13.85 9.14 8.49
N PRO A 134 -15.00 8.92 7.81
CA PRO A 134 -16.21 9.69 8.05
C PRO A 134 -16.60 9.59 9.52
N VAL A 135 -17.10 10.69 10.08
CA VAL A 135 -17.49 10.81 11.50
C VAL A 135 -18.86 10.18 11.72
N ASP A 136 -19.02 8.90 11.35
CA ASP A 136 -20.26 8.16 11.59
C ASP A 136 -20.04 7.07 12.64
N PHE A 137 -20.92 7.04 13.65
CA PHE A 137 -20.85 6.19 14.84
C PHE A 137 -20.70 4.68 14.58
N TYR A 138 -21.04 4.21 13.37
CA TYR A 138 -20.92 2.80 12.96
C TYR A 138 -19.50 2.35 12.60
N MET A 139 -18.53 3.26 12.43
CA MET A 139 -17.17 2.90 12.01
C MET A 139 -16.19 2.61 13.15
N LYS A 140 -16.53 2.90 14.40
CA LYS A 140 -15.60 2.72 15.54
C LYS A 140 -15.04 1.29 15.66
N SER A 141 -15.89 0.27 15.48
CA SER A 141 -15.44 -1.13 15.57
C SER A 141 -14.49 -1.52 14.43
N ARG A 142 -14.80 -1.13 13.18
CA ARG A 142 -13.98 -1.44 12.01
C ARG A 142 -12.67 -0.66 11.99
N ALA A 143 -12.72 0.62 12.38
CA ALA A 143 -11.53 1.43 12.56
C ALA A 143 -10.61 0.82 13.62
N GLY A 144 -11.16 0.31 14.73
CA GLY A 144 -10.39 -0.41 15.75
C GLY A 144 -9.68 -1.66 15.21
N ASP A 145 -10.36 -2.49 14.43
CA ASP A 145 -9.74 -3.69 13.84
C ASP A 145 -8.69 -3.34 12.77
N LEU A 146 -8.95 -2.32 11.95
CA LEU A 146 -7.98 -1.79 11.00
C LEU A 146 -6.73 -1.29 11.73
N LEU A 147 -6.90 -0.48 12.78
CA LEU A 147 -5.81 0.03 13.59
C LEU A 147 -4.95 -1.08 14.20
N LYS A 148 -5.57 -2.16 14.71
CA LYS A 148 -4.83 -3.33 15.19
C LYS A 148 -3.99 -3.97 14.09
N LYS A 149 -4.56 -4.14 12.89
CA LYS A 149 -3.83 -4.70 11.75
C LYS A 149 -2.70 -3.79 11.30
N LEU A 150 -2.92 -2.46 11.25
CA LEU A 150 -1.90 -1.48 10.92
C LEU A 150 -0.73 -1.52 11.92
N LYS A 151 -1.01 -1.59 13.23
CA LYS A 151 0.02 -1.74 14.28
C LYS A 151 0.85 -3.02 14.12
N SER A 152 0.19 -4.15 13.82
CA SER A 152 0.94 -5.39 13.59
C SER A 152 1.85 -5.34 12.35
N ALA A 153 1.42 -4.59 11.32
CA ALA A 153 2.20 -4.39 10.10
C ALA A 153 3.40 -3.45 10.33
N SER A 154 3.26 -2.41 11.16
CA SER A 154 4.34 -1.48 11.48
C SER A 154 5.44 -2.11 12.34
N GLU A 155 5.07 -2.89 13.36
CA GLU A 155 6.02 -3.61 14.24
C GLU A 155 6.91 -4.58 13.46
N SER A 156 6.38 -5.16 12.37
CA SER A 156 7.12 -6.05 11.48
C SER A 156 8.16 -5.33 10.62
N SER A 157 8.03 -4.02 10.43
CA SER A 157 8.85 -3.24 9.50
C SER A 157 10.03 -2.51 10.15
N LYS A 158 10.15 -2.43 11.48
CA LYS A 158 11.20 -1.65 12.19
C LYS A 158 11.47 -0.26 11.60
N CYS A 159 10.47 0.36 10.96
CA CYS A 159 10.55 1.76 10.59
C CYS A 159 10.24 2.54 11.88
N CYS A 160 11.02 3.57 12.21
CA CYS A 160 10.75 4.46 13.33
C CYS A 160 9.36 5.08 13.14
N PHE A 161 8.32 4.42 13.64
CA PHE A 161 7.08 5.04 14.00
C PHE A 161 7.44 5.92 15.19
N ILE A 162 7.64 7.21 14.92
CA ILE A 162 7.72 8.20 15.99
C ILE A 162 6.42 8.05 16.76
N ASP A 163 6.56 7.60 18.01
CA ASP A 163 5.48 7.49 18.97
C ASP A 163 4.77 8.84 19.11
N GLN A 164 3.62 8.96 18.46
CA GLN A 164 2.63 9.98 18.77
C GLN A 164 1.24 9.35 18.70
N TRP A 165 1.08 8.22 19.40
CA TRP A 165 -0.23 7.66 19.72
C TRP A 165 -0.49 7.83 21.21
N ASP A 166 -0.43 9.08 21.68
CA ASP A 166 -1.06 9.42 22.95
C ASP A 166 -2.57 9.51 22.72
N VAL A 167 -3.28 8.50 23.24
CA VAL A 167 -4.74 8.33 23.13
C VAL A 167 -5.52 9.36 23.98
N ASN A 168 -4.91 10.49 24.37
CA ASN A 168 -5.49 11.41 25.35
C ASN A 168 -5.61 12.90 24.97
N ASP A 169 -5.24 13.34 23.77
CA ASP A 169 -5.30 14.78 23.41
C ASP A 169 -6.30 15.14 22.29
N CYS A 170 -7.43 14.43 22.21
CA CYS A 170 -8.65 15.09 21.73
C CYS A 170 -9.27 15.88 22.89
N GLN A 171 -8.58 16.92 23.33
CA GLN A 171 -9.19 17.98 24.12
C GLN A 171 -10.30 18.59 23.27
N VAL A 172 -11.52 18.36 23.74
CA VAL A 172 -12.74 19.03 23.35
C VAL A 172 -12.53 20.54 23.55
N SER A 173 -12.31 21.28 22.48
CA SER A 173 -12.59 22.71 22.45
C SER A 173 -14.03 22.91 21.97
N THR A 174 -14.96 22.62 22.88
CA THR A 174 -16.29 23.24 22.86
C THR A 174 -16.22 24.64 23.45
N ASN A 175 -17.07 25.51 22.91
CA ASN A 175 -17.55 26.81 23.41
C ASN A 175 -16.75 28.03 22.90
N SER A 176 -17.36 29.08 22.36
CA SER A 176 -18.78 29.50 22.29
C SER A 176 -19.07 30.26 21.00
#